data_AF-A0A9X4DAE0-F1
#
_entry.id   AF-A0A9X4DAE0-F1
#
_cell.length_a   1.000
_cell.length_b   1.000
_cell.length_c   1.000
_cell.angle_alpha   90.00
_cell.angle_beta   90.00
_cell.angle_gamma   90.00
#
_symmetry.space_group_name_H-M   'P 1'
#
loop_
_entity.id
_entity.type
_entity.pdbx_description
1 polymer ?
#
loop_
_entity_poly.entity_id
_entity_poly.type
_entity_poly.pdbx_seq_one_letter_code
_entity_poly.pdbx_strand_id
1 'polypeptide(L)' 'VELGKELGKGVYQRLVGSLEDSAEDGSTQGLINYFRGRHRG' A
#
# COMPACT_ATOMS: atom_id res chain seq x y z
N VAL A 1 15.02 -13.52 -1.63
CA VAL A 1 14.20 -12.34 -2.01
C VAL A 1 13.91 -11.52 -0.77
N GLU A 2 14.64 -10.42 -0.60
CA GLU A 2 14.57 -9.59 0.62
C GLU A 2 13.83 -8.28 0.34
N LEU A 3 14.21 -7.56 -0.72
CA LEU A 3 13.54 -6.33 -1.16
C LEU A 3 12.02 -6.51 -1.32
N GLY A 4 11.57 -7.56 -2.00
CA GLY A 4 10.14 -7.81 -2.18
C GLY A 4 9.37 -8.04 -0.87
N LYS A 5 10.03 -8.58 0.17
CA LYS A 5 9.42 -8.78 1.49
C LYS A 5 9.27 -7.45 2.22
N GLU A 6 10.27 -6.58 2.13
CA GLU A 6 10.25 -5.26 2.75
C GLU A 6 9.21 -4.35 2.08
N LEU A 7 9.23 -4.28 0.75
CA LEU A 7 8.23 -3.53 -0.02
C LEU A 7 6.81 -4.04 0.25
N GLY A 8 6.62 -5.37 0.29
CA GLY A 8 5.32 -5.98 0.55
C GLY A 8 4.72 -5.60 1.90
N LYS A 9 5.53 -5.49 2.97
CA LYS A 9 5.07 -5.03 4.29
C LYS A 9 4.54 -3.60 4.23
N GLY A 10 5.28 -2.71 3.59
CA GLY A 10 4.90 -1.30 3.46
C GLY A 10 3.63 -1.10 2.64
N VAL A 11 3.45 -1.87 1.56
CA VAL A 11 2.21 -1.84 0.76
C VAL A 11 1.04 -2.35 1.57
N TYR A 12 1.19 -3.49 2.25
CA TYR A 12 0.12 -4.09 3.06
C TYR A 12 -0.36 -3.15 4.17
N GLN A 13 0.57 -2.55 4.92
CA GLN A 13 0.23 -1.62 6.01
C GLN A 13 -0.61 -0.43 5.52
N ARG A 14 -0.30 0.11 4.34
CA ARG A 14 -1.09 1.18 3.72
C ARG A 14 -2.46 0.70 3.22
N LEU A 15 -2.53 -0.50 2.66
CA LEU A 15 -3.79 -1.10 2.22
C LEU A 15 -4.77 -1.25 3.39
N VAL A 16 -4.31 -1.72 4.55
CA VAL A 16 -5.16 -1.89 5.75
C VAL A 16 -5.32 -0.61 6.58
N GLY A 17 -4.64 0.48 6.21
CA GLY A 17 -4.73 1.77 6.90
C GLY A 17 -3.94 1.87 8.21
N SER A 18 -3.02 0.93 8.46
CA SER A 18 -2.12 1.01 9.62
C SER A 18 -0.93 1.95 9.38
N LEU A 19 -0.73 2.39 8.15
CA LEU A 19 0.26 3.40 7.76
C LEU A 19 -0.44 4.41 6.84
N GLU A 20 -0.53 5.66 7.28
CA GLU A 20 -1.26 6.72 6.59
C GLU A 20 -0.39 7.52 5.61
N ASP A 21 0.93 7.38 5.70
CA ASP A 21 1.87 8.02 4.79
C ASP A 21 1.72 7.50 3.36
N SER A 22 1.89 8.41 2.40
CA SER A 22 1.92 8.05 0.98
C SER A 22 3.04 7.03 0.68
N ALA A 23 2.83 6.19 -0.33
CA ALA A 23 3.91 5.42 -0.94
C ALA A 23 4.93 6.36 -1.60
N GLU A 24 6.19 5.91 -1.66
CA GLU A 24 7.30 6.69 -2.21
C GLU A 24 7.15 6.96 -3.71
N ASP A 25 6.46 6.07 -4.43
CA ASP A 25 6.16 6.23 -5.84
C ASP A 25 4.65 6.37 -6.10
N GLY A 26 4.29 7.19 -7.09
CA GLY A 26 2.90 7.49 -7.42
C GLY A 26 2.11 6.30 -7.99
N SER A 27 2.78 5.33 -8.60
CA SER A 27 2.11 4.16 -9.19
C SER A 27 1.59 3.22 -8.10
N THR A 28 2.41 2.96 -7.08
CA THR A 28 2.03 2.22 -5.87
C THR A 28 0.95 2.95 -5.11
N GLN A 29 1.05 4.28 -4.96
CA GLN A 29 0.00 5.06 -4.31
C GLN A 29 -1.34 4.98 -5.06
N GLY A 30 -1.31 5.03 -6.40
CA GLY A 30 -2.51 4.88 -7.22
C GLY A 30 -3.21 3.53 -7.02
N LEU A 31 -2.43 2.44 -6.97
CA LEU A 31 -2.95 1.10 -6.70
C LEU A 31 -3.55 0.99 -5.29
N ILE A 32 -2.87 1.52 -4.27
CA ILE A 32 -3.38 1.55 -2.89
C ILE A 32 -4.74 2.26 -2.84
N ASN A 33 -4.85 3.43 -3.47
CA ASN A 33 -6.10 4.19 -3.53
C ASN A 33 -7.21 3.40 -4.23
N TYR A 34 -6.91 2.76 -5.36
CA TYR A 34 -7.86 1.92 -6.10
C TYR A 34 -8.42 0.78 -5.23
N PHE A 35 -7.55 0.03 -4.55
CA PHE A 35 -7.99 -1.11 -3.72
C PHE A 35 -8.73 -0.67 -2.46
N ARG A 36 -8.26 0.38 -1.77
CA ARG A 36 -8.97 0.94 -0.59
C ARG A 36 -10.36 1.47 -0.94
N GLY A 37 -10.52 2.11 -2.11
CA GLY A 37 -11.82 2.59 -2.57
C GLY A 37 -12.83 1.49 -2.83
N ARG A 38 -12.37 0.27 -3.15
CA ARG A 38 -13.21 -0.89 -3.46
C ARG A 38 -13.46 -1.80 -2.25
N HIS A 39 -12.57 -1.79 -1.27
CA HIS A 39 -12.71 -2.52 0.00
C HIS A 39 -13.21 -1.60 1.12
N ARG A 40 -14.43 -1.05 0.97
CA ARG A 40 -15.15 -0.39 2.06
C ARG A 40 -15.97 -1.42 2.83
N GLY A 41 -15.30 -2.30 3.55
CA GLY A 41 -15.88 -3.20 4.56
C GLY A 41 -15.42 -2.76 5.93
#